data_AF-A0A841Z817-F1
#
_entry.id   AF-A0A841Z817-F1
#
_cell.length_a   1.000
_cell.length_b   1.000
_cell.length_c   1.000
_cell.angle_alpha   90.00
_cell.angle_beta   90.00
_cell.angle_gamma   90.00
#
_symmetry.space_group_name_H-M   'P 1'
#
loop_
_entity.id
_entity.type
_entity.pdbx_description
1 polymer ?
#
loop_
_entity_poly.entity_id
_entity_poly.type
_entity_poly.pdbx_seq_one_letter_code
_entity_poly.pdbx_strand_id
1 'polypeptide(L)'
;MSLNMYLSEVDTQTATITDICYQTIQGMEQVIDSIDAFTGDILLKGTTYDSAKVYFSQTYRVIARGIILLCEELIRQNKAFPENFRAEVASIDVMEDELKEQIREVTRVQADMEDMSNQLIPLQPMVALFGDMKRKLEKKLEDLYT
;
A
#
# COMPACT_ATOMS: atom_id res chain seq x y z
N MET A 1 -4.59 -6.37 -19.10
CA MET A 1 -4.51 -5.13 -18.30
C MET A 1 -3.07 -5.01 -17.85
N SER A 2 -2.46 -3.84 -17.98
CA SER A 2 -1.12 -3.57 -17.46
C SER A 2 -1.18 -3.02 -16.03
N LEU A 3 -0.21 -3.40 -15.20
CA LEU A 3 0.01 -2.87 -13.86
C LEU A 3 0.78 -1.55 -13.96
N ASN A 4 0.16 -0.49 -13.43
CA ASN A 4 0.74 0.85 -13.43
C ASN A 4 0.73 1.39 -12.00
N MET A 5 1.89 1.84 -11.53
CA MET A 5 2.06 2.44 -10.21
C MET A 5 2.53 3.88 -10.37
N TYR A 6 1.67 4.82 -9.99
CA TYR A 6 1.97 6.25 -9.94
C TYR A 6 2.19 6.67 -8.49
N LEU A 7 3.45 6.87 -8.10
CA LEU A 7 3.82 7.04 -6.69
C LEU A 7 3.20 8.30 -6.08
N SER A 8 3.12 9.40 -6.82
CA SER A 8 2.50 10.63 -6.33
C SER A 8 0.99 10.48 -6.08
N GLU A 9 0.30 9.69 -6.90
CA GLU A 9 -1.12 9.43 -6.72
C GLU A 9 -1.33 8.52 -5.50
N VAL A 10 -0.54 7.45 -5.40
CA VAL A 10 -0.58 6.54 -4.26
C VAL A 10 -0.28 7.28 -2.96
N ASP A 11 0.72 8.18 -2.92
CA ASP A 11 1.02 8.99 -1.73
C ASP A 11 -0.16 9.87 -1.30
N THR A 12 -0.86 10.46 -2.27
CA THR A 12 -2.05 11.27 -2.01
C THR A 12 -3.20 10.42 -1.47
N GLN A 13 -3.42 9.25 -2.05
CA GLN A 13 -4.42 8.30 -1.59
C GLN A 13 -4.08 7.77 -0.19
N THR A 14 -2.81 7.45 0.07
CA THR A 14 -2.31 7.02 1.38
C THR A 14 -2.59 8.10 2.43
N ALA A 15 -2.25 9.37 2.17
CA ALA A 15 -2.55 10.46 3.10
C ALA A 15 -4.06 10.60 3.36
N THR A 16 -4.88 10.51 2.31
CA THR A 16 -6.34 10.61 2.41
C THR A 16 -6.94 9.50 3.28
N ILE A 17 -6.52 8.25 3.07
CA ILE A 17 -6.99 7.12 3.86
C ILE A 17 -6.56 7.28 5.33
N THR A 18 -5.34 7.74 5.57
CA THR A 18 -4.84 8.01 6.92
C THR A 18 -5.67 9.07 7.63
N ASP A 19 -6.00 10.17 6.95
CA ASP A 19 -6.84 11.24 7.52
C ASP A 19 -8.26 10.75 7.86
N ILE A 20 -8.88 9.97 6.96
CA ILE A 20 -10.20 9.36 7.21
C ILE A 20 -10.15 8.44 8.42
N CYS A 21 -9.12 7.61 8.54
CA CYS A 21 -8.95 6.69 9.67
C CYS A 21 -8.78 7.46 10.98
N TYR A 22 -7.96 8.52 11.01
CA TYR A 22 -7.81 9.35 12.21
C TYR A 22 -9.11 10.04 12.63
N GLN A 23 -9.85 10.61 11.67
CA GLN A 23 -11.17 11.21 11.95
C GLN A 23 -12.15 10.16 12.48
N THR A 24 -12.12 8.95 11.94
CA THR A 24 -12.98 7.85 12.37
C THR A 24 -12.62 7.39 13.79
N ILE A 25 -11.33 7.27 14.11
CA ILE A 25 -10.85 6.94 15.45
C ILE A 25 -11.36 7.98 16.46
N GLN A 26 -11.12 9.27 16.19
CA GLN A 26 -11.58 10.35 17.07
C GLN A 26 -13.10 10.35 17.25
N GLY A 27 -13.87 10.11 16.18
CA GLY A 27 -15.32 9.99 16.25
C GLY A 27 -15.77 8.81 17.11
N MET A 28 -15.11 7.66 16.98
CA MET A 28 -15.43 6.47 17.79
C MET A 28 -15.01 6.60 19.26
N GLU A 29 -13.93 7.30 19.55
CA GLU A 29 -13.55 7.68 20.92
C GLU A 29 -14.64 8.54 21.57
N GLN A 30 -15.14 9.56 20.85
CA GLN A 30 -16.27 10.37 21.34
C GLN A 30 -17.56 9.58 21.55
N VAL A 31 -17.83 8.58 20.69
CA VAL A 31 -18.96 7.66 20.87
C VAL A 31 -18.78 6.83 22.14
N ILE A 32 -17.57 6.30 22.40
CA ILE A 32 -17.27 5.55 23.61
C ILE A 32 -17.46 6.43 24.85
N ASP A 33 -16.95 7.66 24.85
CA ASP A 33 -17.10 8.60 25.96
C ASP A 33 -18.58 8.92 26.22
N SER A 34 -19.37 9.09 25.16
CA SER A 34 -20.81 9.34 25.27
C SER A 34 -21.56 8.14 25.85
N ILE A 35 -21.16 6.91 25.48
CA ILE A 35 -21.70 5.67 26.05
C ILE A 35 -21.31 5.55 27.52
N ASP A 36 -20.06 5.85 27.88
CA ASP A 36 -19.57 5.76 29.25
C ASP A 36 -20.28 6.79 30.15
N ALA A 37 -20.51 8.01 29.66
CA ALA A 37 -21.32 9.01 30.34
C ALA A 37 -22.79 8.58 30.50
N PHE A 38 -23.43 8.07 29.43
CA PHE A 38 -24.81 7.61 29.47
C PHE A 38 -25.01 6.43 30.44
N THR A 39 -24.09 5.47 30.43
CA THR A 39 -24.16 4.28 31.28
C THR A 39 -23.87 4.58 32.76
N GLY A 40 -22.99 5.55 33.03
CA GLY A 40 -22.69 6.03 34.37
C GLY A 40 -23.73 6.99 34.98
N ASP A 41 -24.66 7.53 34.18
CA ASP A 41 -25.68 8.48 34.65
C ASP A 41 -26.59 7.84 35.72
N ILE A 42 -26.69 8.45 36.90
CA ILE A 42 -27.48 7.94 38.02
C ILE A 42 -28.93 8.44 38.05
N LEU A 43 -29.30 9.42 37.22
CA LEU A 43 -30.62 10.04 37.19
C LEU A 43 -31.56 9.30 36.22
N LEU A 44 -31.02 8.81 35.11
CA LEU A 44 -31.74 8.01 34.12
C LEU A 44 -31.94 6.57 34.62
N LYS A 45 -33.13 6.29 35.14
CA LYS A 45 -33.50 5.02 35.79
C LYS A 45 -34.78 4.41 35.21
N GLY A 46 -34.97 3.12 35.46
CA GLY A 46 -36.14 2.35 35.05
C GLY A 46 -35.80 1.38 33.93
N THR A 47 -36.64 0.37 33.75
CA THR A 47 -36.34 -0.81 32.91
C THR A 47 -35.88 -0.48 31.49
N THR A 48 -36.46 0.56 30.88
CA THR A 48 -36.05 1.02 29.54
C THR A 48 -34.65 1.62 29.51
N TYR A 49 -34.29 2.46 30.50
CA TYR A 49 -32.95 3.02 30.59
C TYR A 49 -31.93 1.94 30.98
N ASP A 50 -32.28 1.04 31.89
CA ASP A 50 -31.40 -0.05 32.31
C ASP A 50 -31.07 -0.97 31.13
N SER A 51 -32.07 -1.35 30.32
CA SER A 51 -31.84 -2.18 29.12
C SER A 51 -31.04 -1.44 28.04
N ALA A 52 -31.28 -0.14 27.83
CA ALA A 52 -30.51 0.67 26.90
C ALA A 52 -29.04 0.77 27.33
N LYS A 53 -28.76 1.03 28.62
CA LYS A 53 -27.39 1.10 29.15
C LYS A 53 -26.64 -0.22 28.94
N VAL A 54 -27.29 -1.36 29.20
CA VAL A 54 -26.73 -2.69 28.93
C VAL A 54 -26.43 -2.84 27.44
N TYR A 55 -27.37 -2.51 26.56
CA TYR A 55 -27.19 -2.63 25.11
C TYR A 55 -26.04 -1.76 24.57
N PHE A 56 -25.98 -0.49 24.95
CA PHE A 56 -24.90 0.40 24.49
C PHE A 56 -23.53 -0.02 25.03
N SER A 57 -23.43 -0.40 26.30
CA SER A 57 -22.16 -0.84 26.91
C SER A 57 -21.66 -2.17 26.36
N GLN A 58 -22.55 -3.14 26.10
CA GLN A 58 -22.15 -4.49 25.68
C GLN A 58 -22.06 -4.66 24.16
N THR A 59 -22.77 -3.84 23.39
CA THR A 59 -22.79 -3.95 21.91
C THR A 59 -22.06 -2.78 21.27
N TYR A 60 -22.59 -1.57 21.37
CA TYR A 60 -22.05 -0.43 20.61
C TYR A 60 -20.65 -0.03 21.04
N ARG A 61 -20.33 -0.09 22.33
CA ARG A 61 -18.98 0.20 22.83
C ARG A 61 -17.94 -0.76 22.27
N VAL A 62 -18.29 -2.04 22.15
CA VAL A 62 -17.43 -3.07 21.57
C VAL A 62 -17.24 -2.83 20.07
N ILE A 63 -18.31 -2.49 19.36
CA ILE A 63 -18.25 -2.15 17.92
C ILE A 63 -17.37 -0.91 17.68
N ALA A 64 -17.52 0.16 18.47
CA ALA A 64 -16.72 1.37 18.35
C ALA A 64 -15.22 1.06 18.52
N ARG A 65 -14.85 0.22 19.49
CA ARG A 65 -13.48 -0.28 19.65
C ARG A 65 -13.01 -1.12 18.46
N GLY A 66 -13.87 -1.95 17.91
CA GLY A 66 -13.56 -2.74 16.70
C GLY A 66 -13.25 -1.85 15.50
N ILE A 67 -14.02 -0.76 15.32
CA ILE A 67 -13.77 0.22 14.25
C ILE A 67 -12.43 0.95 14.47
N ILE A 68 -12.10 1.32 15.71
CA ILE A 68 -10.79 1.92 16.04
C ILE A 68 -9.66 0.97 15.64
N LEU A 69 -9.71 -0.30 16.07
CA LEU A 69 -8.70 -1.30 15.74
C LEU A 69 -8.55 -1.50 14.22
N LEU A 70 -9.67 -1.52 13.49
CA LEU A 70 -9.65 -1.60 12.03
C LEU A 70 -8.95 -0.38 11.42
N CYS A 71 -9.23 0.83 11.90
CA CYS A 71 -8.60 2.06 11.41
C CYS A 71 -7.09 2.07 11.69
N GLU A 72 -6.66 1.62 12.87
CA GLU A 72 -5.25 1.50 13.22
C GLU A 72 -4.51 0.55 12.27
N GLU A 73 -5.10 -0.62 12.00
CA GLU A 73 -4.51 -1.60 11.08
C GLU A 73 -4.53 -1.09 9.62
N LEU A 74 -5.60 -0.41 9.21
CA LEU A 74 -5.67 0.22 7.89
C LEU A 74 -4.57 1.28 7.73
N ILE A 75 -4.34 2.15 8.71
CA ILE A 75 -3.24 3.13 8.68
C ILE A 75 -1.90 2.40 8.52
N ARG A 76 -1.66 1.32 9.29
CA ARG A 76 -0.41 0.56 9.24
C ARG A 76 -0.16 -0.06 7.86
N GLN A 77 -1.17 -0.72 7.30
CA GLN A 77 -1.06 -1.40 6.00
C GLN A 77 -0.99 -0.40 4.84
N ASN A 78 -1.79 0.67 4.92
CA ASN A 78 -1.81 1.75 3.94
C ASN A 78 -0.46 2.47 3.84
N LYS A 79 0.25 2.61 4.97
CA LYS A 79 1.62 3.14 4.99
C LYS A 79 2.64 2.12 4.45
N ALA A 80 2.51 0.85 4.83
CA ALA A 80 3.44 -0.19 4.41
C ALA A 80 3.40 -0.46 2.89
N PHE A 81 2.23 -0.36 2.27
CA PHE A 81 2.05 -0.63 0.85
C PHE A 81 3.03 0.16 -0.06
N PRO A 82 3.04 1.51 -0.06
CA PRO A 82 3.93 2.27 -0.92
C PRO A 82 5.39 2.26 -0.42
N GLU A 83 5.66 1.94 0.86
CA GLU A 83 7.02 1.74 1.37
C GLU A 83 7.64 0.44 0.83
N ASN A 84 6.88 -0.66 0.88
CA ASN A 84 7.29 -1.96 0.36
C ASN A 84 7.51 -1.91 -1.15
N PHE A 85 6.59 -1.28 -1.90
CA PHE A 85 6.79 -1.11 -3.35
C PHE A 85 8.10 -0.38 -3.67
N ARG A 86 8.43 0.67 -2.91
CA ARG A 86 9.69 1.42 -3.13
C ARG A 86 10.93 0.62 -2.78
N ALA A 87 10.84 -0.24 -1.78
CA ALA A 87 11.94 -1.09 -1.34
C ALA A 87 12.17 -2.28 -2.28
N GLU A 88 11.10 -2.87 -2.79
CA GLU A 88 11.12 -4.15 -3.51
C GLU A 88 11.09 -3.97 -5.03
N VAL A 89 10.31 -3.00 -5.53
CA VAL A 89 10.08 -2.81 -6.97
C VAL A 89 10.83 -1.59 -7.51
N ALA A 90 10.43 -0.37 -7.11
CA ALA A 90 11.00 0.86 -7.66
C ALA A 90 10.72 2.11 -6.83
N SER A 91 11.68 3.04 -6.81
CA SER A 91 11.53 4.38 -6.21
C SER A 91 10.93 5.43 -7.15
N ILE A 92 10.51 5.02 -8.35
CA ILE A 92 9.91 5.87 -9.39
C ILE A 92 8.63 5.20 -9.91
N ASP A 93 7.84 5.95 -10.66
CA ASP A 93 6.66 5.43 -11.35
C ASP A 93 7.03 4.23 -12.24
N VAL A 94 6.15 3.23 -12.28
CA VAL A 94 6.33 2.03 -13.08
C VAL A 94 5.09 1.81 -13.93
N MET A 95 5.31 1.71 -15.24
CA MET A 95 4.31 1.29 -16.20
C MET A 95 4.77 -0.02 -16.82
N GLU A 96 4.00 -1.08 -16.64
CA GLU A 96 4.36 -2.43 -17.07
C GLU A 96 4.68 -2.51 -18.57
N ASP A 97 3.90 -1.81 -19.40
CA ASP A 97 4.09 -1.82 -20.85
C ASP A 97 5.39 -1.12 -21.26
N GLU A 98 5.77 -0.02 -20.60
CA GLU A 98 7.06 0.64 -20.82
C GLU A 98 8.22 -0.23 -20.37
N LEU A 99 8.08 -0.90 -19.22
CA LEU A 99 9.09 -1.82 -18.71
C LEU A 99 9.30 -3.00 -19.67
N LYS A 100 8.22 -3.56 -20.21
CA LYS A 100 8.28 -4.62 -21.23
C LYS A 100 8.95 -4.14 -22.51
N GLU A 101 8.67 -2.92 -22.95
CA GLU A 101 9.30 -2.35 -24.14
C GLU A 101 10.80 -2.11 -23.92
N GLN A 102 11.21 -1.61 -22.75
CA GLN A 102 12.62 -1.48 -22.38
C GLN A 102 13.35 -2.83 -22.40
N ILE A 103 12.73 -3.91 -21.91
CA ILE A 103 13.31 -5.27 -21.97
C ILE A 103 13.51 -5.72 -23.43
N ARG A 104 12.55 -5.44 -24.32
CA ARG A 104 12.66 -5.78 -25.75
C ARG A 104 13.80 -5.01 -26.42
N GLU A 105 13.87 -3.71 -26.20
CA GLU A 105 14.93 -2.87 -26.80
C GLU A 105 16.32 -3.27 -26.29
N VAL A 106 16.48 -3.52 -24.99
CA VAL A 106 17.75 -4.03 -24.43
C VAL A 106 18.10 -5.39 -24.99
N THR A 107 17.12 -6.28 -25.16
CA THR A 107 17.34 -7.61 -25.76
C THR A 107 17.79 -7.49 -27.22
N ARG A 108 17.20 -6.57 -28.00
CA ARG A 108 17.63 -6.31 -29.39
C ARG A 108 19.06 -5.79 -29.44
N VAL A 109 19.37 -4.76 -28.65
CA VAL A 109 20.72 -4.16 -28.60
C VAL A 109 21.76 -5.17 -28.14
N GLN A 110 21.43 -6.03 -27.17
CA GLN A 110 22.33 -7.08 -26.72
C GLN A 110 22.64 -8.08 -27.84
N ALA A 111 21.62 -8.53 -28.58
CA ALA A 111 21.81 -9.45 -29.71
C ALA A 111 22.68 -8.82 -30.81
N ASP A 112 22.39 -7.57 -31.18
CA ASP A 112 23.18 -6.83 -32.18
C ASP A 112 24.65 -6.69 -31.74
N MET A 113 24.88 -6.44 -30.44
CA MET A 113 26.24 -6.33 -29.88
C MET A 113 26.96 -7.66 -29.76
N GLU A 114 26.28 -8.76 -29.46
CA GLU A 114 26.86 -10.10 -29.44
C GLU A 114 27.35 -10.50 -30.84
N ASP A 115 26.56 -10.22 -31.88
CA ASP A 115 26.94 -10.43 -33.27
C ASP A 115 28.20 -9.62 -33.67
N MET A 116 28.30 -8.36 -33.20
CA MET A 116 29.47 -7.52 -33.42
C MET A 116 30.69 -7.93 -32.57
N SER A 117 30.47 -8.36 -31.32
CA SER A 117 31.53 -8.75 -30.37
C SER A 117 32.26 -10.01 -30.83
N ASN A 118 31.56 -10.92 -31.52
CA ASN A 118 32.17 -12.08 -32.18
C ASN A 118 33.20 -11.68 -33.26
N GLN A 119 33.17 -10.42 -33.71
CA GLN A 119 34.14 -9.84 -34.66
C GLN A 119 35.17 -8.92 -33.99
N LEU A 120 34.90 -8.38 -32.79
CA LEU A 120 35.71 -7.37 -32.09
C LEU A 120 35.71 -7.60 -30.56
N ILE A 121 36.79 -8.24 -30.03
CA ILE A 121 37.04 -8.52 -28.60
C ILE A 121 36.81 -7.31 -27.65
N PRO A 122 37.11 -6.05 -28.00
CA PRO A 122 36.89 -4.91 -27.11
C PRO A 122 35.42 -4.64 -26.72
N LEU A 123 34.44 -5.26 -27.38
CA LEU A 123 33.01 -5.05 -27.12
C LEU A 123 32.43 -5.93 -26.00
N GLN A 124 33.17 -6.93 -25.52
CA GLN A 124 32.69 -7.89 -24.51
C GLN A 124 32.18 -7.24 -23.19
N PRO A 125 32.83 -6.19 -22.63
CA PRO A 125 32.33 -5.52 -21.42
C PRO A 125 30.98 -4.81 -21.62
N MET A 126 30.72 -4.30 -22.83
CA MET A 126 29.44 -3.66 -23.16
C MET A 126 28.32 -4.70 -23.21
N VAL A 127 28.57 -5.86 -23.83
CA VAL A 127 27.62 -7.00 -23.84
C VAL A 127 27.23 -7.40 -22.42
N ALA A 128 28.21 -7.51 -21.51
CA ALA A 128 27.96 -7.84 -20.11
C ALA A 128 27.10 -6.79 -19.40
N LEU A 129 27.35 -5.49 -19.65
CA LEU A 129 26.55 -4.40 -19.09
C LEU A 129 25.08 -4.45 -19.55
N PHE A 130 24.83 -4.71 -20.83
CA PHE A 130 23.47 -4.85 -21.36
C PHE A 130 22.76 -6.08 -20.78
N GLY A 131 23.48 -7.21 -20.62
CA GLY A 131 22.95 -8.39 -19.93
C GLY A 131 22.56 -8.12 -18.47
N ASP A 132 23.38 -7.37 -17.73
CA ASP A 132 23.06 -6.96 -16.36
C ASP A 132 21.86 -6.00 -16.30
N MET A 133 21.74 -5.07 -17.25
CA MET A 133 20.60 -4.17 -17.34
C MET A 133 19.32 -4.94 -17.65
N LYS A 134 19.34 -5.87 -18.61
CA LYS A 134 18.21 -6.75 -18.93
C LYS A 134 17.73 -7.50 -17.69
N ARG A 135 18.65 -8.17 -17.00
CA ARG A 135 18.34 -8.94 -15.79
C ARG A 135 17.71 -8.08 -14.69
N LYS A 136 18.15 -6.83 -14.54
CA LYS A 136 17.54 -5.89 -13.58
C LYS A 136 16.11 -5.50 -13.97
N LEU A 137 15.84 -5.27 -15.26
CA LEU A 137 14.51 -4.94 -15.75
C LEU A 137 13.55 -6.13 -15.64
N GLU A 138 14.02 -7.33 -15.99
CA GLU A 138 13.25 -8.57 -15.83
C GLU A 138 12.91 -8.84 -14.37
N LYS A 139 13.89 -8.65 -13.46
CA LYS A 139 13.64 -8.75 -12.02
C LYS A 139 12.60 -7.73 -11.55
N LYS A 140 12.70 -6.46 -11.94
CA LYS A 140 11.70 -5.44 -11.60
C LYS A 140 10.30 -5.82 -12.11
N LEU A 141 10.20 -6.44 -13.29
CA LEU A 141 8.93 -6.91 -13.84
C LEU A 141 8.37 -8.10 -13.05
N GLU A 142 9.23 -9.01 -12.60
CA GLU A 142 8.85 -10.11 -11.71
C GLU A 142 8.34 -9.58 -10.37
N ASP A 143 9.10 -8.68 -9.74
CA ASP A 143 8.76 -8.04 -8.46
C ASP A 143 7.45 -7.23 -8.57
N LEU A 144 7.00 -6.82 -9.77
CA LEU A 144 5.71 -6.15 -9.98
C LEU A 144 4.50 -7.11 -9.84
N TYR A 145 4.68 -8.42 -10.00
CA TYR A 145 3.60 -9.42 -9.95
C TYR A 145 3.54 -10.23 -8.65
N THR A 146 4.55 -10.13 -7.79
CA THR A 146 4.69 -10.90 -6.55
C THR A 146 4.48 -10.03 -5.33
#